data_AF-A0A1I5IZX7-F1
#
_entry.id   AF-A0A1I5IZX7-F1
#
_cell.length_a   1.000
_cell.length_b   1.000
_cell.length_c   1.000
_cell.angle_alpha   90.00
_cell.angle_beta   90.00
_cell.angle_gamma   90.00
#
_symmetry.space_group_name_H-M   'P 1'
#
loop_
_entity.id
_entity.type
_entity.pdbx_description
1 polymer ?
#
loop_
_entity_poly.entity_id
_entity_poly.type
_entity_poly.pdbx_seq_one_letter_code
_entity_poly.pdbx_strand_id
1 'polypeptide(L)' 'MSGNDCVEVAVLDPAGHTIGIRDSKNATGPIIAVPLPHWHALLGYIRQGNDDLTV' A
#
# COMPACT_ATOMS: atom_id res chain seq x y z
N MET A 1 9.44 -19.69 2.86
CA MET A 1 8.42 -18.92 2.14
C MET A 1 7.49 -18.29 3.17
N SER A 2 7.67 -16.99 3.40
CA SER A 2 7.04 -16.22 4.48
C SER A 2 5.71 -15.67 4.00
N GLY A 3 4.73 -16.54 3.70
CA GLY A 3 3.40 -16.14 3.23
C GLY A 3 2.48 -15.59 4.31
N ASN A 4 3.03 -15.10 5.43
CA ASN A 4 2.24 -14.68 6.57
C ASN A 4 2.12 -13.15 6.66
N ASP A 5 2.97 -12.34 6.03
CA ASP A 5 2.95 -10.89 6.21
C ASP A 5 2.17 -10.21 5.08
N CYS A 6 0.92 -9.88 5.38
CA CYS A 6 -0.03 -9.30 4.45
C CYS A 6 -0.38 -7.86 4.86
N VAL A 7 -0.63 -7.02 3.85
CA VAL A 7 -1.14 -5.66 4.04
C VAL A 7 -2.51 -5.54 3.40
N GLU A 8 -3.36 -4.72 4.00
CA GLU A 8 -4.64 -4.33 3.43
C GLU A 8 -4.55 -2.92 2.85
N VAL A 9 -5.21 -2.70 1.71
CA VAL A 9 -5.23 -1.42 0.99
C VAL A 9 -6.67 -1.00 0.74
N ALA A 10 -7.02 0.24 1.09
CA ALA A 10 -8.36 0.78 0.92
C ALA A 10 -8.35 2.28 0.61
N VAL A 11 -9.42 2.78 0.00
CA VAL A 11 -9.69 4.21 -0.11
C VAL A 11 -10.19 4.72 1.24
N LEU A 12 -9.53 5.74 1.81
CA LEU A 12 -9.85 6.25 3.15
C LEU A 12 -10.88 7.38 3.18
N ASP A 13 -11.10 8.06 2.07
CA ASP A 13 -12.05 9.17 1.98
C ASP A 13 -13.06 8.97 0.84
N PRO A 14 -14.31 9.45 0.98
CA PRO A 14 -15.34 9.26 -0.04
C PRO A 14 -14.99 9.88 -1.40
N ALA A 15 -14.10 10.87 -1.44
CA ALA A 15 -13.67 11.52 -2.67
C ALA A 15 -12.54 10.77 -3.38
N GLY A 16 -11.98 9.72 -2.76
CA GLY A 16 -10.96 8.87 -3.38
C GLY A 16 -9.55 9.46 -3.38
N HIS A 17 -9.27 10.49 -2.59
CA HIS A 17 -7.99 11.19 -2.65
C HIS A 17 -6.86 10.50 -1.88
N THR A 18 -7.19 9.58 -0.97
CA THR A 18 -6.24 9.00 -0.03
C THR A 18 -6.36 7.48 -0.01
N ILE A 19 -5.22 6.81 -0.15
CA ILE A 19 -5.08 5.37 -0.03
C ILE A 19 -4.48 5.05 1.34
N GLY A 20 -5.17 4.21 2.10
CA GLY A 20 -4.74 3.69 3.38
C GLY A 20 -4.11 2.32 3.23
N ILE A 21 -2.99 2.10 3.91
CA ILE A 21 -2.29 0.82 3.97
C ILE A 21 -2.09 0.48 5.45
N ARG A 22 -2.42 -0.77 5.84
CA ARG A 22 -2.18 -1.27 7.20
C ARG A 22 -1.79 -2.74 7.21
N ASP A 23 -1.22 -3.19 8.33
CA ASP A 23 -1.06 -4.61 8.64
C ASP A 23 -2.43 -5.28 8.67
N SER A 24 -2.63 -6.33 7.88
CA SER A 24 -3.91 -7.05 7.82
C SER A 24 -4.24 -7.71 9.17
N LYS A 25 -3.23 -8.07 9.96
CA LYS A 25 -3.39 -8.75 11.25
C LYS A 25 -3.73 -7.81 12.40
N ASN A 26 -3.56 -6.50 12.22
CA ASN A 26 -3.79 -5.50 13.26
C ASN A 26 -4.73 -4.39 12.76
N ALA A 27 -6.04 -4.67 12.77
CA ALA A 27 -7.06 -3.76 12.26
C ALA A 27 -7.17 -2.41 12.98
N THR A 28 -6.71 -2.34 14.23
CA THR A 28 -6.66 -1.09 15.02
C THR A 28 -5.27 -0.46 15.04
N GLY A 29 -4.33 -1.03 14.29
CA GLY A 29 -2.97 -0.54 14.18
C GLY A 29 -2.83 0.75 13.37
N PRO A 30 -1.61 1.30 13.29
CA PRO A 30 -1.33 2.49 12.49
C PRO A 30 -1.67 2.28 11.01
N ILE A 31 -2.13 3.36 10.37
CA ILE A 31 -2.43 3.41 8.94
C ILE A 31 -1.44 4.35 8.28
N ILE A 32 -0.82 3.89 7.20
CA ILE A 32 -0.06 4.76 6.29
C ILE A 32 -1.06 5.34 5.29
N ALA A 33 -1.19 6.66 5.27
CA ALA A 33 -2.06 7.38 4.35
C ALA A 33 -1.23 7.99 3.22
N VAL A 34 -1.54 7.62 1.99
CA VAL A 34 -0.82 8.04 0.77
C VAL A 34 -1.77 8.81 -0.14
N PRO A 35 -1.44 10.04 -0.56
CA PRO A 35 -2.21 10.74 -1.57
C PRO A 35 -2.29 9.93 -2.88
N LEU A 36 -3.45 9.91 -3.54
CA LEU A 36 -3.70 9.12 -4.75
C LEU A 36 -2.65 9.33 -5.86
N PRO A 37 -2.18 10.57 -6.16
CA PRO A 37 -1.13 10.76 -7.16
C PRO A 37 0.19 10.04 -6.81
N HIS A 38 0.55 10.01 -5.52
CA HIS A 38 1.75 9.33 -5.05
C HIS A 38 1.58 7.81 -5.05
N TRP A 39 0.37 7.32 -4.74
CA TRP A 39 0.06 5.90 -4.87
C TRP A 39 0.22 5.41 -6.32
N HIS A 40 -0.29 6.18 -7.30
CA HIS A 40 -0.09 5.86 -8.72
C HIS A 40 1.38 5.89 -9.14
N ALA A 41 2.16 6.87 -8.65
CA ALA A 41 3.59 6.94 -8.93
C ALA A 41 4.34 5.71 -8.39
N LEU A 42 4.03 5.30 -7.15
CA LEU A 42 4.58 4.09 -6.53
C LEU A 42 4.27 2.83 -7.36
N LEU A 43 3.00 2.62 -7.72
CA LEU A 43 2.61 1.46 -8.53
C LEU A 43 3.29 1.46 -9.91
N GLY A 44 3.47 2.63 -10.52
CA GLY A 44 4.21 2.77 -11.77
C GLY A 44 5.67 2.37 -11.62
N TYR A 45 6.31 2.77 -10.52
CA TYR A 45 7.70 2.43 -10.21
C TYR A 45 7.88 0.92 -9.97
N ILE A 46 6.99 0.31 -9.17
CA ILE A 46 6.98 -1.15 -8.93
C ILE A 46 6.77 -1.92 -10.24
N ARG A 47 5.81 -1.50 -11.08
CA ARG A 47 5.50 -2.16 -12.35
C ARG A 47 6.69 -2.15 -13.33
N GLN A 48 7.56 -1.16 -13.24
CA GLN A 48 8.78 -1.09 -14.04
C GLN A 48 9.87 -2.06 -13.57
N GLY A 49 9.66 -2.76 -12.44
CA GLY A 49 10.65 -3.66 -11.84
C GLY A 49 11.73 -2.93 -11.05
N ASN A 50 11.54 -1.64 -10.77
CA ASN A 50 12.56 -0.83 -10.10
C ASN A 50 12.69 -1.15 -8.60
N ASP A 51 11.68 -1.81 -8.03
CA ASP A 51 11.64 -2.31 -6.64
C ASP A 51 11.37 -3.82 -6.61
N ASP A 52 11.73 -4.57 -7.67
CA ASP A 52 11.73 -6.03 -7.55
C ASP A 52 12.79 -6.39 -6.50
N LEU A 53 12.32 -6.83 -5.33
CA LEU A 53 13.18 -7.24 -4.22
C LEU A 53 13.83 -8.58 -4.60
N THR A 54 14.75 -8.54 -5.56
CA THR A 54 15.60 -9.68 -5.92
C THR A 54 16.57 -9.89 -4.77
N VAL A 55 16.13 -10.65 -3.77
CA VAL A 55 16.98 -11.34 -2.80
C VAL A 55 17.39 -12.70 -3.34
#